data_AF-A0A5C9EP50-F1
#
_entry.id   AF-A0A5C9EP50-F1
#
_cell.length_a   1.000
_cell.length_b   1.000
_cell.length_c   1.000
_cell.angle_alpha   90.00
_cell.angle_beta   90.00
_cell.angle_gamma   90.00
#
_symmetry.space_group_name_H-M   'P 1'
#
loop_
_entity.id
_entity.type
_entity.pdbx_description
1 polymer ?
#
loop_
_entity_poly.entity_id
_entity_poly.type
_entity_poly.pdbx_seq_one_letter_code
_entity_poly.pdbx_strand_id
1 'polypeptide(L)'
;MNAPELKFNEWNWSEKDNKWVYVELREGKKVYKYSVNPPKEFMKLNDQIIKLNKKLIHEEEYDKNIKLYKKMMDISKKMQSMRTDP
;
A
#
# COMPACT_ATOMS: atom_id res chain seq x y z
N MET A 1 -11.01 -18.38 -12.61
CA MET A 1 -10.04 -17.29 -12.33
C MET A 1 -9.46 -17.58 -10.97
N ASN A 2 -8.13 -17.63 -10.84
CA ASN A 2 -7.46 -17.90 -9.57
C ASN A 2 -7.38 -16.60 -8.76
N ALA A 3 -7.78 -16.65 -7.49
CA ALA A 3 -7.60 -15.56 -6.54
C ALA A 3 -6.10 -15.16 -6.48
N PRO A 4 -5.73 -13.87 -6.57
CA PRO A 4 -4.35 -13.44 -6.32
C PRO A 4 -3.86 -13.93 -4.97
N GLU A 5 -2.70 -14.59 -5.00
CA GLU A 5 -2.06 -15.13 -3.80
C GLU A 5 -1.59 -14.00 -2.88
N LEU A 6 -1.75 -14.22 -1.56
CA LEU A 6 -1.18 -13.34 -0.54
C LEU A 6 0.34 -13.26 -0.71
N LYS A 7 0.87 -12.04 -0.74
CA LYS A 7 2.30 -11.78 -0.81
C LYS A 7 2.96 -12.13 0.53
N PHE A 8 4.06 -12.87 0.44
CA PHE A 8 4.86 -13.23 1.61
C PHE A 8 5.70 -12.05 2.10
N ASN A 9 5.88 -11.98 3.43
CA ASN A 9 6.63 -10.96 4.14
C ASN A 9 6.14 -9.53 3.87
N GLU A 10 4.86 -9.40 3.52
CA GLU A 10 4.20 -8.13 3.26
C GLU A 10 2.79 -8.12 3.87
N TRP A 11 2.27 -6.91 4.13
CA TRP A 11 0.88 -6.73 4.53
C TRP A 11 -0.03 -6.72 3.31
N ASN A 12 -1.06 -7.55 3.36
CA ASN A 12 -2.08 -7.68 2.34
C ASN A 12 -3.41 -7.23 2.94
N TRP A 13 -4.19 -6.44 2.21
CA TRP A 13 -5.57 -6.13 2.58
C TRP A 13 -6.49 -7.21 2.00
N SER A 14 -7.15 -7.97 2.89
CA SER A 14 -8.20 -8.93 2.51
C SER A 14 -9.52 -8.19 2.43
N GLU A 15 -10.06 -8.05 1.22
CA GLU A 15 -11.37 -7.41 1.01
C GLU A 15 -12.50 -8.27 1.56
N LYS A 16 -12.43 -9.59 1.36
CA LYS A 16 -13.40 -10.56 1.87
C LYS A 16 -13.53 -10.49 3.39
N ASP A 17 -12.42 -10.37 4.09
CA ASP A 17 -12.43 -10.43 5.55
C ASP A 17 -12.30 -9.05 6.21
N ASN A 18 -12.26 -7.97 5.41
CA ASN A 18 -12.14 -6.57 5.83
C ASN A 18 -11.02 -6.36 6.87
N LYS A 19 -9.85 -7.00 6.65
CA LYS A 19 -8.71 -6.92 7.58
C LYS A 19 -7.37 -7.06 6.86
N TRP A 20 -6.34 -6.56 7.51
CA TRP A 20 -4.95 -6.72 7.10
C TRP A 20 -4.41 -8.10 7.49
N VAL A 21 -3.68 -8.72 6.57
CA VAL A 21 -3.08 -10.05 6.71
C VAL A 21 -1.60 -9.96 6.36
N TYR A 22 -0.74 -10.28 7.31
CA TYR A 22 0.70 -10.47 7.08
C TYR A 22 1.00 -11.96 7.04
N VAL A 23 1.65 -12.43 5.97
CA VAL A 23 2.00 -13.85 5.81
C VAL A 23 3.52 -14.00 5.83
N GLU A 24 4.04 -14.72 6.81
CA GLU A 24 5.46 -15.08 6.89
C GLU A 24 5.65 -16.56 6.55
N LEU A 25 6.76 -16.89 5.91
CA LEU A 25 7.23 -18.27 5.81
C LEU A 25 8.26 -18.51 6.93
N ARG A 26 7.92 -19.34 7.92
CA ARG A 26 8.83 -19.76 8.99
C ARG A 26 8.97 -21.26 8.97
N GLU A 27 10.19 -21.78 8.82
CA GLU A 27 10.47 -23.22 8.83
C GLU A 27 9.59 -24.01 7.84
N GLY A 28 9.35 -23.45 6.65
CA GLY A 28 8.48 -24.06 5.63
C GLY A 28 6.97 -23.97 5.90
N LYS A 29 6.55 -23.35 7.02
CA LYS A 29 5.14 -23.16 7.38
C LYS A 29 4.73 -21.70 7.20
N LYS A 30 3.49 -21.49 6.70
CA LYS A 30 2.87 -20.16 6.62
C LYS A 30 2.37 -19.74 7.99
N VAL A 31 2.80 -18.58 8.46
CA VAL A 31 2.34 -17.96 9.71
C VAL A 31 1.60 -16.68 9.35
N TYR A 32 0.37 -16.54 9.87
CA TYR A 32 -0.52 -15.43 9.56
C TYR A 32 -0.64 -14.50 10.76
N LYS A 33 -0.55 -13.19 10.52
CA LYS A 33 -0.90 -12.15 11.50
C LYS A 33 -2.04 -11.31 10.93
N TYR A 34 -3.04 -11.04 11.76
CA TYR A 34 -4.22 -10.28 11.36
C TYR A 34 -4.27 -8.95 12.10
N SER A 35 -4.75 -7.90 11.44
CA SER A 35 -4.99 -6.60 12.05
C SER A 35 -6.21 -5.92 11.43
N VAL A 36 -7.10 -5.37 12.27
CA VAL A 36 -8.18 -4.47 11.81
C VAL A 36 -7.64 -3.08 11.49
N ASN A 37 -6.57 -2.68 12.16
CA ASN A 37 -5.94 -1.38 11.97
C ASN A 37 -4.93 -1.43 10.81
N PRO A 38 -4.79 -0.35 10.02
CA PRO A 38 -3.77 -0.27 9.00
C PRO A 38 -2.36 -0.46 9.56
N PRO A 39 -1.50 -1.22 8.86
CA PRO A 39 -0.13 -1.41 9.28
C PRO A 39 0.68 -0.13 9.11
N LYS A 40 1.79 -0.03 9.85
CA LYS A 40 2.64 1.19 9.85
C LYS A 40 3.15 1.51 8.45
N GLU A 41 3.41 0.50 7.63
CA GLU A 41 3.84 0.62 6.25
C GLU A 41 2.79 1.35 5.40
N PHE A 42 1.52 0.97 5.52
CA PHE A 42 0.42 1.63 4.81
C PHE A 42 0.23 3.07 5.31
N MET A 43 0.26 3.28 6.63
CA MET A 43 0.14 4.61 7.22
C MET A 43 1.25 5.55 6.72
N LYS A 44 2.49 5.07 6.62
CA LYS A 44 3.61 5.85 6.05
C LYS A 44 3.37 6.25 4.60
N LEU A 45 2.80 5.36 3.77
CA LEU A 45 2.46 5.68 2.38
C LEU A 45 1.36 6.74 2.32
N ASN A 46 0.34 6.61 3.17
CA ASN A 46 -0.74 7.60 3.27
C ASN A 46 -0.20 8.99 3.67
N ASP A 47 0.68 9.05 4.67
CA ASP A 47 1.33 10.30 5.08
C ASP A 47 2.15 10.94 3.95
N GLN A 48 2.81 10.12 3.12
CA GLN A 48 3.54 10.61 1.97
C GLN A 48 2.61 11.21 0.90
N ILE A 49 1.46 10.57 0.62
CA ILE A 49 0.45 11.13 -0.29
C ILE A 49 -0.05 12.48 0.24
N ILE A 50 -0.41 12.57 1.52
CA ILE A 50 -0.88 13.83 2.13
C ILE A 50 0.17 14.94 1.95
N LYS A 51 1.45 14.62 2.21
CA LYS A 51 2.56 15.57 2.02
C LYS A 51 2.74 15.99 0.56
N LEU A 52 2.62 15.06 -0.39
CA LEU A 52 2.74 15.36 -1.82
C LEU A 52 1.57 16.20 -2.32
N ASN A 53 0.34 15.88 -1.92
CA ASN A 53 -0.85 16.66 -2.26
C ASN A 53 -0.74 18.11 -1.79
N LYS A 54 -0.31 18.33 -0.54
CA LYS A 54 -0.07 19.68 -0.02
C LYS A 54 0.94 20.46 -0.86
N LYS A 55 1.99 19.79 -1.37
CA LYS A 55 2.97 20.43 -2.27
C LYS A 55 2.40 20.72 -3.65
N LEU A 56 1.66 19.76 -4.22
CA LEU A 56 1.06 19.89 -5.55
C LEU A 56 0.11 21.09 -5.67
N ILE A 57 -0.67 21.38 -4.63
CA ILE A 57 -1.61 22.51 -4.60
C ILE A 57 -0.91 23.87 -4.75
N HIS A 58 0.36 23.97 -4.33
CA HIS A 58 1.13 25.22 -4.32
C HIS A 58 2.27 25.25 -5.36
N GLU A 59 2.43 24.20 -6.17
CA GLU A 59 3.51 24.10 -7.14
C GLU A 59 3.07 24.63 -8.52
N GLU A 60 3.53 25.84 -8.84
CA GLU A 60 3.24 26.55 -10.09
C GLU A 60 4.18 26.13 -11.23
N GLU A 61 5.38 25.61 -10.91
CA GLU A 61 6.33 25.17 -11.94
C GLU A 61 5.88 23.82 -12.50
N TYR A 62 5.51 23.82 -13.78
CA TYR A 62 4.97 22.65 -14.49
C TYR A 62 5.85 21.40 -14.33
N ASP A 63 7.17 21.51 -14.52
CA ASP A 63 8.07 20.36 -14.45
C ASP A 63 8.18 19.77 -13.04
N LYS A 64 8.17 20.61 -12.00
CA LYS A 64 8.12 20.15 -10.61
C LYS A 64 6.76 19.54 -10.28
N ASN A 65 5.67 20.13 -10.76
CA ASN A 65 4.32 19.62 -10.58
C ASN A 65 4.19 18.19 -11.16
N ILE A 66 4.64 17.97 -12.40
CA ILE A 66 4.67 16.65 -13.03
C ILE A 66 5.50 15.64 -12.23
N LYS A 67 6.66 16.04 -11.69
CA LYS A 67 7.49 15.16 -10.86
C LYS A 67 6.79 14.77 -9.56
N LEU A 68 6.10 15.70 -8.90
CA LEU A 68 5.33 15.43 -7.69
C LEU A 68 4.15 14.50 -7.97
N TYR A 69 3.44 14.73 -9.08
CA TYR A 69 2.33 13.88 -9.52
C TYR A 69 2.78 12.44 -9.80
N LYS A 70 3.89 12.26 -10.53
CA LYS A 70 4.47 10.93 -10.80
C LYS A 70 4.81 10.19 -9.50
N LYS A 71 5.47 10.87 -8.55
CA LYS A 71 5.76 10.27 -7.23
C LYS A 71 4.50 9.85 -6.48
N MET A 72 3.46 10.67 -6.55
CA MET A 72 2.18 10.34 -5.92
C MET A 72 1.54 9.11 -6.58
N MET A 73 1.59 9.02 -7.92
CA MET A 73 1.11 7.86 -8.67
C MET A 73 1.85 6.57 -8.29
N ASP A 74 3.17 6.63 -8.12
CA ASP A 74 3.98 5.47 -7.73
C ASP A 74 3.60 4.98 -6.32
N ILE A 75 3.36 5.89 -5.38
CA ILE A 75 2.89 5.55 -4.03
C ILE A 75 1.49 4.93 -4.08
N SER A 76 0.57 5.51 -4.87
CA SER A 76 -0.78 4.98 -5.06
C SER A 76 -0.75 3.57 -5.63
N LYS A 77 0.10 3.30 -6.64
CA LYS A 77 0.30 1.95 -7.19
C LYS A 77 0.82 0.99 -6.13
N LYS A 78 1.76 1.42 -5.28
CA LYS A 78 2.28 0.61 -4.17
C LYS A 78 1.17 0.27 -3.18
N MET A 79 0.35 1.24 -2.77
CA MET A 79 -0.79 1.00 -1.88
C MET A 79 -1.82 0.05 -2.50
N GLN A 80 -2.15 0.24 -3.79
CA GLN A 80 -3.02 -0.66 -4.53
C GLN A 80 -2.47 -2.09 -4.60
N SER A 81 -1.15 -2.23 -4.77
CA SER A 81 -0.51 -3.56 -4.79
C SER A 81 -0.59 -4.31 -3.45
N MET A 82 -0.92 -3.62 -2.35
CA MET A 82 -1.18 -4.25 -1.06
C MET A 82 -2.61 -4.79 -0.98
N ARG A 83 -3.52 -4.42 -1.88
CA ARG A 83 -4.84 -5.03 -1.99
C ARG A 83 -4.69 -6.37 -2.70
N THR A 84 -5.21 -7.42 -2.08
CA THR A 84 -5.38 -8.72 -2.71
C THR A 84 -6.87 -8.95 -2.84
N ASP A 85 -7.36 -8.99 -4.08
CA ASP A 85 -8.76 -9.21 -4.40
C ASP A 85 -9.02 -10.73 -4.35
N PRO A 86 -9.76 -11.30 -3.40
CA PRO A 86 -9.96 -12.75 -3.31
C PRO A 86 -10.84 -13.33 -4.44
#